data_AF-A0A348WJ33-F1
#
_entry.id   AF-A0A348WJ33-F1
#
_cell.length_a   1.000
_cell.length_b   1.000
_cell.length_c   1.000
_cell.angle_alpha   90.00
_cell.angle_beta   90.00
_cell.angle_gamma   90.00
#
_symmetry.space_group_name_H-M   'P 1'
#
loop_
_entity.id
_entity.type
_entity.pdbx_description
1 polymer ?
#
loop_
_entity_poly.entity_id
_entity_poly.type
_entity_poly.pdbx_seq_one_letter_code
_entity_poly.pdbx_strand_id
1 'polypeptide(L)'
;MKKLIAGVALALTTLTGGAALAEYPERPIMMMVSYGAGGATDFQARIVTMTAGNEDALGMPIAILNKPGAGGRVGWNWFATQAEADGYTLGAYNIPHFIAQSVKGGVSYSADSFEPIANWGADPAVFVVAADSPMNSMDDVV
;
A
#
# COMPACT_ATOMS: atom_id res chain seq x y z
N MET A 1 13.78 -58.32 -8.17
CA MET A 1 12.68 -57.51 -7.59
C MET A 1 13.15 -56.58 -6.46
N LYS A 2 13.87 -57.06 -5.42
CA LYS A 2 14.36 -56.19 -4.32
C LYS A 2 15.30 -55.04 -4.76
N LYS A 3 16.15 -55.25 -5.77
CA LYS A 3 17.05 -54.20 -6.32
C LYS A 3 16.32 -53.13 -7.13
N LEU A 4 15.17 -53.45 -7.73
CA LEU A 4 14.33 -52.49 -8.45
C LEU A 4 13.55 -51.58 -7.50
N ILE A 5 13.10 -52.13 -6.37
CA ILE A 5 12.39 -51.37 -5.32
C ILE A 5 13.33 -50.36 -4.64
N ALA A 6 14.59 -50.73 -4.41
CA ALA A 6 15.60 -49.82 -3.83
C ALA A 6 15.96 -48.65 -4.76
N GLY A 7 15.98 -48.86 -6.08
CA GLY A 7 16.26 -47.80 -7.06
C GLY A 7 15.14 -46.77 -7.19
N VAL A 8 13.89 -47.20 -7.08
CA VAL A 8 12.71 -46.31 -7.11
C VAL A 8 12.65 -45.42 -5.86
N ALA A 9 13.02 -45.94 -4.69
CA ALA A 9 13.04 -45.17 -3.44
C ALA A 9 14.08 -44.03 -3.46
N LEU A 10 15.22 -44.22 -4.13
CA LEU A 10 16.28 -43.20 -4.23
C LEU A 10 15.96 -42.12 -5.28
N ALA A 11 15.12 -42.42 -6.27
CA ALA A 11 14.66 -41.45 -7.27
C ALA A 11 13.53 -40.55 -6.76
N LEU A 12 12.74 -41.01 -5.78
CA LEU A 12 11.69 -40.18 -5.16
C LEU A 12 12.27 -39.11 -4.21
N THR A 13 13.41 -39.34 -3.57
CA THR A 13 14.06 -38.35 -2.68
C THR A 13 14.75 -37.21 -3.44
N THR A 14 15.04 -37.36 -4.73
CA THR A 14 15.56 -36.25 -5.56
C THR A 14 14.48 -35.31 -6.08
N LEU A 15 13.19 -35.71 -6.03
CA LEU A 15 12.06 -34.86 -6.42
C LEU A 15 11.56 -33.95 -5.29
N THR A 16 12.07 -34.12 -4.07
CA THR A 16 11.80 -33.20 -2.95
C THR A 16 12.83 -32.07 -2.87
N GLY A 17 13.49 -31.73 -3.98
CA GLY A 17 14.23 -30.47 -4.10
C GLY A 17 13.27 -29.36 -3.72
N GLY A 18 13.50 -28.76 -2.54
CA GLY A 18 12.60 -27.77 -1.97
C GLY A 18 12.28 -26.75 -3.03
N ALA A 19 10.99 -26.44 -3.21
CA ALA A 19 10.60 -25.27 -3.96
C ALA A 19 11.44 -24.12 -3.37
N ALA A 20 12.38 -23.60 -4.16
CA ALA A 20 13.05 -22.37 -3.78
C ALA A 20 11.91 -21.38 -3.63
N LEU A 21 11.60 -20.97 -2.40
CA LEU A 21 10.74 -19.83 -2.16
C LEU A 21 11.45 -18.69 -2.86
N ALA A 22 10.94 -18.33 -4.03
CA ALA A 22 11.53 -17.27 -4.79
C ALA A 22 11.43 -15.99 -3.95
N GLU A 23 12.50 -15.20 -4.00
CA GLU A 23 12.67 -14.05 -3.13
C GLU A 23 11.68 -12.99 -3.56
N TYR A 24 10.67 -12.73 -2.72
CA TYR A 24 9.75 -11.64 -2.94
C TYR A 24 10.52 -10.31 -2.84
N PRO A 25 10.29 -9.33 -3.73
CA PRO A 25 9.39 -9.36 -4.90
C PRO A 25 10.05 -9.88 -6.20
N GLU A 26 9.32 -10.68 -6.98
CA GLU A 26 9.77 -11.22 -8.28
C GLU A 26 9.31 -10.36 -9.49
N ARG A 27 8.43 -9.39 -9.24
CA ARG A 27 7.86 -8.51 -10.27
C ARG A 27 7.57 -7.13 -9.66
N PRO A 28 7.35 -6.10 -10.50
CA PRO A 28 6.96 -4.79 -10.03
C PRO A 28 5.75 -4.82 -9.10
N ILE A 29 5.80 -3.97 -8.07
CA ILE A 29 4.73 -3.78 -7.09
C ILE A 29 3.87 -2.60 -7.53
N MET A 30 2.58 -2.64 -7.25
CA MET A 30 1.67 -1.50 -7.44
C MET A 30 1.41 -0.83 -6.10
N MET A 31 1.43 0.51 -6.05
CA MET A 31 0.90 1.27 -4.92
C MET A 31 -0.31 2.09 -5.35
N MET A 32 -1.47 1.72 -4.81
CA MET A 32 -2.73 2.42 -4.99
C MET A 32 -2.74 3.70 -4.15
N VAL A 33 -3.09 4.82 -4.80
CA VAL A 33 -3.33 6.11 -4.15
C VAL A 33 -4.77 6.52 -4.41
N SER A 34 -5.57 6.72 -3.36
CA SER A 34 -7.02 7.00 -3.48
C SER A 34 -7.35 8.46 -3.80
N TYR A 35 -6.36 9.23 -4.25
CA TYR A 35 -6.43 10.66 -4.55
C TYR A 35 -5.85 10.96 -5.94
N GLY A 36 -6.13 12.16 -6.44
CA GLY A 36 -5.66 12.62 -7.74
C GLY A 36 -4.13 12.74 -7.79
N ALA A 37 -3.57 12.52 -8.98
CA ALA A 37 -2.14 12.71 -9.24
C ALA A 37 -1.71 14.16 -8.94
N GLY A 38 -0.51 14.35 -8.40
CA GLY A 38 0.04 15.65 -8.00
C GLY A 38 -0.50 16.21 -6.67
N GLY A 39 -1.50 15.57 -6.05
CA GLY A 39 -1.93 15.91 -4.69
C GLY A 39 -0.89 15.49 -3.63
N ALA A 40 -1.04 15.99 -2.41
CA ALA A 40 -0.10 15.74 -1.31
C ALA A 40 0.21 14.24 -1.10
N THR A 41 -0.82 13.38 -1.05
CA THR A 41 -0.65 11.93 -0.90
C THR A 41 0.10 11.30 -2.07
N ASP A 42 -0.18 11.71 -3.31
CA ASP A 42 0.50 11.18 -4.50
C ASP A 42 1.98 11.61 -4.53
N PHE A 43 2.24 12.87 -4.19
CA PHE A 43 3.59 13.40 -4.11
C PHE A 43 4.44 12.65 -3.07
N GLN A 44 3.92 12.45 -1.87
CA GLN A 44 4.61 11.68 -0.82
C GLN A 44 4.80 10.22 -1.21
N ALA A 45 3.78 9.58 -1.77
CA ALA A 45 3.87 8.19 -2.22
C ALA A 45 5.02 8.02 -3.24
N ARG A 46 5.15 8.95 -4.20
CA ARG A 46 6.27 8.94 -5.18
C ARG A 46 7.64 9.04 -4.52
N ILE A 47 7.81 9.90 -3.52
CA ILE A 47 9.09 10.05 -2.81
C ILE A 47 9.48 8.73 -2.13
N VAL A 48 8.52 8.12 -1.44
CA VAL A 48 8.76 6.87 -0.70
C VAL A 48 9.00 5.70 -1.65
N THR A 49 8.23 5.58 -2.74
CA THR A 49 8.40 4.47 -3.70
C THR A 49 9.69 4.55 -4.49
N MET A 50 10.14 5.75 -4.85
CA MET A 50 11.44 5.91 -5.49
C MET A 50 12.57 5.38 -4.60
N THR A 51 12.49 5.59 -3.29
CA THR A 51 13.50 5.10 -2.36
C THR A 51 13.36 3.59 -2.12
N ALA A 52 12.14 3.12 -1.90
CA ALA A 52 11.86 1.71 -1.61
C ALA A 52 12.14 0.78 -2.80
N GLY A 53 11.99 1.26 -4.03
CA GLY A 53 12.23 0.48 -5.25
C GLY A 53 13.69 0.38 -5.68
N ASN A 54 14.62 1.03 -4.98
CA ASN A 54 16.06 0.96 -5.28
C ASN A 54 16.64 -0.44 -4.98
N GLU A 55 17.78 -0.76 -5.59
CA GLU A 55 18.51 -2.03 -5.39
C GLU A 55 18.91 -2.29 -3.93
N ASP A 56 19.23 -1.23 -3.17
CA ASP A 56 19.57 -1.32 -1.75
C ASP A 56 18.36 -1.61 -0.84
N ALA A 57 17.15 -1.67 -1.40
CA ALA A 57 15.90 -1.96 -0.71
C ALA A 57 15.17 -3.14 -1.36
N LEU A 58 14.10 -2.91 -2.13
CA LEU A 58 13.31 -4.00 -2.74
C LEU A 58 13.87 -4.48 -4.07
N GLY A 59 14.70 -3.69 -4.75
CA GLY A 59 15.23 -4.01 -6.09
C GLY A 59 14.18 -4.16 -7.19
N MET A 60 12.91 -3.83 -6.90
CA MET A 60 11.80 -3.88 -7.85
C MET A 60 11.07 -2.54 -7.88
N PRO A 61 10.69 -2.04 -9.07
CA PRO A 61 10.00 -0.78 -9.17
C PRO A 61 8.60 -0.88 -8.56
N ILE A 62 8.17 0.21 -7.93
CA ILE A 62 6.81 0.36 -7.40
C ILE A 62 6.06 1.39 -8.25
N ALA A 63 5.03 0.95 -8.96
CA ALA A 63 4.23 1.80 -9.85
C ALA A 63 3.01 2.38 -9.12
N ILE A 64 2.78 3.69 -9.28
CA ILE A 64 1.64 4.39 -8.66
C ILE A 64 0.38 4.18 -9.51
N LEU A 65 -0.72 3.80 -8.85
CA LEU A 65 -2.06 3.67 -9.43
C LEU A 65 -3.04 4.61 -8.72
N ASN A 66 -3.33 5.76 -9.34
CA ASN A 66 -4.30 6.70 -8.78
C ASN A 66 -5.74 6.22 -9.02
N LYS A 67 -6.54 6.14 -7.94
CA LYS A 67 -7.97 5.82 -7.95
C LYS A 67 -8.78 6.86 -7.16
N PRO A 68 -8.93 8.09 -7.70
CA PRO A 68 -9.63 9.16 -7.03
C PRO A 68 -11.15 8.93 -6.98
N GLY A 69 -11.82 9.60 -6.04
CA GLY A 69 -13.27 9.71 -6.00
C GLY A 69 -13.86 9.59 -4.59
N ALA A 70 -14.94 10.34 -4.34
CA ALA A 70 -15.71 10.29 -3.09
C ALA A 70 -14.85 10.39 -1.81
N GLY A 71 -13.83 11.26 -1.81
CA GLY A 71 -12.94 11.45 -0.66
C GLY A 71 -12.09 10.21 -0.32
N GLY A 72 -11.74 9.40 -1.32
CA GLY A 72 -10.92 8.19 -1.19
C GLY A 72 -11.70 6.88 -1.20
N ARG A 73 -13.03 6.93 -1.01
CA ARG A 73 -13.89 5.74 -0.92
C ARG A 73 -13.79 4.82 -2.14
N VAL A 74 -13.69 5.39 -3.35
CA VAL A 74 -13.59 4.59 -4.59
C VAL A 74 -12.32 3.75 -4.58
N GLY A 75 -11.17 4.36 -4.29
CA GLY A 75 -9.88 3.66 -4.22
C GLY A 75 -9.85 2.60 -3.12
N TRP A 76 -10.35 2.90 -1.93
CA TRP A 76 -10.35 1.95 -0.82
C TRP A 76 -11.31 0.77 -1.02
N ASN A 77 -12.50 0.98 -1.57
CA ASN A 77 -13.39 -0.13 -1.93
C ASN A 77 -12.79 -0.99 -3.02
N TRP A 78 -12.14 -0.38 -4.02
CA TRP A 78 -11.41 -1.15 -5.04
C TRP A 78 -10.30 -1.98 -4.41
N PHE A 79 -9.49 -1.39 -3.53
CA PHE A 79 -8.39 -2.09 -2.88
C PHE A 79 -8.89 -3.25 -2.02
N ALA A 80 -9.96 -3.04 -1.25
CA ALA A 80 -10.56 -4.09 -0.42
C ALA A 80 -11.19 -5.25 -1.20
N THR A 81 -11.70 -5.00 -2.41
CA THR A 81 -12.54 -5.98 -3.12
C THR A 81 -11.92 -6.54 -4.39
N GLN A 82 -10.89 -5.88 -4.94
CA GLN A 82 -10.30 -6.22 -6.24
C GLN A 82 -8.79 -6.43 -6.17
N ALA A 83 -8.09 -5.93 -5.14
CA ALA A 83 -6.66 -6.18 -5.01
C ALA A 83 -6.40 -7.60 -4.50
N GLU A 84 -5.38 -8.24 -5.07
CA GLU A 84 -4.92 -9.53 -4.58
C GLU A 84 -4.14 -9.34 -3.27
N ALA A 85 -4.37 -10.23 -2.29
CA ALA A 85 -3.68 -10.23 -1.00
C ALA A 85 -2.34 -10.99 -1.10
N ASP A 86 -1.53 -10.64 -2.11
CA ASP A 86 -0.28 -11.34 -2.47
C ASP A 86 0.98 -10.47 -2.26
N GLY A 87 0.81 -9.26 -1.72
CA GLY A 87 1.89 -8.29 -1.49
C GLY A 87 2.21 -7.39 -2.69
N TYR A 88 1.78 -7.73 -3.91
CA TYR A 88 2.11 -6.95 -5.10
C TYR A 88 1.17 -5.76 -5.35
N THR A 89 0.13 -5.60 -4.54
CA THR A 89 -0.69 -4.39 -4.51
C THR A 89 -0.72 -3.82 -3.09
N LEU A 90 -0.12 -2.65 -2.92
CA LEU A 90 -0.07 -1.90 -1.68
C LEU A 90 -1.02 -0.70 -1.75
N GLY A 91 -1.39 -0.14 -0.59
CA GLY A 91 -2.26 1.04 -0.49
C GLY A 91 -1.61 2.16 0.32
N ALA A 92 -1.54 3.36 -0.24
CA ALA A 92 -1.12 4.56 0.48
C ALA A 92 -2.33 5.22 1.16
N TYR A 93 -2.36 5.23 2.49
CA TYR A 93 -3.47 5.76 3.27
C TYR A 93 -3.09 6.90 4.20
N ASN A 94 -4.05 7.78 4.46
CA ASN A 94 -3.99 8.79 5.51
C ASN A 94 -5.15 8.57 6.48
N ILE A 95 -4.86 8.69 7.78
CA ILE A 95 -5.77 8.23 8.84
C ILE A 95 -7.12 8.98 8.87
N PRO A 96 -7.18 10.32 8.78
CA PRO A 96 -8.45 11.04 8.95
C PRO A 96 -9.51 10.62 7.93
N HIS A 97 -9.13 10.51 6.64
CA HIS A 97 -10.07 10.14 5.59
C HIS A 97 -10.39 8.64 5.61
N PHE A 98 -9.40 7.79 5.89
CA PHE A 98 -9.60 6.36 5.99
C PHE A 98 -10.64 6.01 7.09
N ILE A 99 -10.53 6.63 8.27
CA ILE A 99 -11.48 6.45 9.36
C ILE A 99 -12.82 7.15 9.07
N ALA A 100 -12.80 8.41 8.60
CA ALA A 100 -14.05 9.15 8.40
C ALA A 100 -14.97 8.48 7.37
N GLN A 101 -14.41 7.86 6.32
CA GLN A 101 -15.21 7.15 5.32
C GLN A 101 -15.85 5.87 5.88
N SER A 102 -15.16 5.14 6.75
CA SER A 102 -15.72 3.94 7.36
C SER A 102 -16.88 4.26 8.32
N VAL A 103 -16.75 5.36 9.09
CA VAL A 103 -17.81 5.86 9.96
C VAL A 103 -19.03 6.34 9.17
N LYS A 104 -18.83 7.02 8.03
CA LYS A 104 -19.93 7.53 7.19
C LYS A 104 -20.73 6.42 6.49
N GLY A 105 -20.18 5.20 6.40
CA GLY A 105 -20.79 4.07 5.69
C GLY A 105 -20.67 4.17 4.16
N GLY A 106 -21.10 3.11 3.47
CA GLY A 106 -20.91 2.93 2.02
C GLY A 106 -19.50 2.46 1.63
N VAL A 107 -18.78 1.88 2.59
CA VAL A 107 -17.49 1.22 2.40
C VAL A 107 -17.63 -0.29 2.50
N SER A 108 -16.73 -1.01 1.82
CA SER A 108 -16.63 -2.47 1.89
C SER A 108 -15.42 -2.94 2.72
N TYR A 109 -14.88 -2.06 3.56
CA TYR A 109 -13.69 -2.30 4.37
C TYR A 109 -13.85 -1.77 5.80
N SER A 110 -13.04 -2.32 6.70
CA SER A 110 -12.80 -1.86 8.07
C SER A 110 -11.30 -1.63 8.30
N ALA A 111 -10.92 -1.18 9.50
CA ALA A 111 -9.52 -1.09 9.89
C ALA A 111 -8.80 -2.46 9.84
N ASP A 112 -9.53 -3.55 10.09
CA ASP A 112 -9.00 -4.92 10.08
C ASP A 112 -8.92 -5.53 8.67
N SER A 113 -9.35 -4.80 7.63
CA SER A 113 -9.30 -5.29 6.25
C SER A 113 -7.91 -5.20 5.62
N PHE A 114 -6.97 -4.51 6.26
CA PHE A 114 -5.65 -4.25 5.69
C PHE A 114 -4.55 -4.45 6.73
N GLU A 115 -3.40 -4.91 6.24
CA GLU A 115 -2.18 -5.05 7.05
C GLU A 115 -1.38 -3.73 7.03
N PRO A 116 -1.17 -3.07 8.18
CA PRO A 116 -0.35 -1.87 8.26
C PRO A 116 1.14 -2.21 8.08
N ILE A 117 1.81 -1.59 7.11
CA ILE A 117 3.22 -1.86 6.81
C ILE A 117 4.15 -0.86 7.50
N ALA A 118 3.96 0.42 7.22
CA ALA A 118 4.82 1.48 7.73
C ALA A 118 4.10 2.83 7.74
N ASN A 119 4.50 3.68 8.67
CA ASN A 119 4.20 5.10 8.64
C ASN A 119 5.46 5.86 8.17
N TRP A 120 5.37 6.58 7.05
CA TRP A 120 6.48 7.33 6.49
C TRP A 120 6.43 8.84 6.76
N GLY A 121 5.35 9.36 7.33
CA GLY A 121 5.16 10.80 7.43
C GLY A 121 4.06 11.21 8.40
N ALA A 122 4.27 12.37 9.03
CA ALA A 122 3.24 13.04 9.81
C ALA A 122 2.91 14.38 9.13
N ASP A 123 1.65 14.53 8.72
CA ASP A 123 1.12 15.77 8.16
C ASP A 123 0.18 16.44 9.18
N PRO A 124 0.69 17.33 10.04
CA PRO A 124 -0.18 18.06 10.96
C PRO A 124 -1.09 19.01 10.18
N ALA A 125 -2.38 19.00 10.53
CA ALA A 125 -3.32 19.98 10.00
C ALA A 125 -2.94 21.38 10.51
N VAL A 126 -2.85 22.34 9.60
CA VAL A 126 -2.56 23.74 9.92
C VAL A 126 -3.74 24.62 9.54
N PHE A 127 -4.03 25.60 10.39
CA PHE A 127 -4.99 26.66 10.07
C PHE A 127 -4.25 27.77 9.33
N VAL A 128 -4.72 28.11 8.14
CA VAL A 128 -4.09 29.11 7.27
C VAL A 128 -5.16 30.10 6.84
N VAL A 129 -4.81 31.39 6.88
CA VAL A 129 -5.66 32.49 6.41
C VAL A 129 -5.06 33.09 5.13
N ALA A 130 -5.88 33.86 4.39
CA ALA A 130 -5.38 34.65 3.28
C ALA A 130 -4.31 35.65 3.75
N ALA A 131 -3.36 36.00 2.88
CA ALA A 131 -2.24 36.86 3.24
C ALA A 131 -2.66 38.28 3.68
N ASP A 132 -3.83 38.73 3.23
CA ASP A 132 -4.46 40.01 3.57
C ASP A 132 -5.52 39.90 4.68
N SER A 133 -5.62 38.73 5.33
CA SER A 133 -6.53 38.52 6.45
C SER A 133 -6.17 39.42 7.64
N PRO A 134 -7.16 40.00 8.34
CA PRO A 134 -6.92 40.74 9.58
C PRO A 134 -6.59 39.83 10.78
N MET A 135 -6.78 38.50 10.65
CA MET A 135 -6.51 37.52 11.71
C MET A 135 -5.00 37.27 11.83
N ASN A 136 -4.45 37.46 13.03
CA ASN A 136 -3.03 37.30 13.33
C ASN A 136 -2.74 36.17 14.34
N SER A 137 -3.78 35.66 15.00
CA SER A 137 -3.68 34.61 16.00
C SER A 137 -4.92 33.72 15.98
N MET A 138 -4.85 32.57 16.66
CA MET A 138 -6.02 31.72 16.83
C MET A 138 -7.11 32.41 17.66
N ASP A 139 -6.72 33.32 18.56
CA ASP A 139 -7.66 34.10 19.38
C ASP A 139 -8.54 35.03 18.53
N ASP A 140 -8.12 35.39 17.31
CA ASP A 140 -8.93 36.18 16.38
C ASP A 140 -10.03 35.36 15.66
N VAL A 141 -9.99 34.02 15.80
CA VAL A 141 -10.89 33.07 15.12
C VAL A 141 -12.04 32.61 16.03
N VAL A 142 -11.85 32.64 17.36
CA VAL A 142 -12.78 32.09 18.37
C VAL A 142 -13.44 33.14 19.26
#